data_AF-B7ITB4-F1
#
_entry.id   AF-B7ITB4-F1
#
_cell.length_a   1.000
_cell.length_b   1.000
_cell.length_c   1.000
_cell.angle_alpha   90.00
_cell.angle_beta   90.00
_cell.angle_gamma   90.00
#
_symmetry.space_group_name_H-M   'P 1'
#
loop_
_entity.id
_entity.type
_entity.pdbx_description
1 polymer ?
#
loop_
_entity_poly.entity_id
_entity_poly.type
_entity_poly.pdbx_seq_one_letter_code
_entity_poly.pdbx_strand_id
1 'polypeptide(L)'
;MSELTGNERKLPLSIDFLYNNNLLDMFNMLCVLYEFRQRKSGVSVDELTFYLSIATSDNFEHILKFFEQGNEDIYSSVESNYYYYEPKIRLLILKASNLELISFIPTKKKIDYNFKMKISSIGIEKIENLENVFFKYLISRMEKIKLQVKYNKSNLSILQGGIL
;
A
#
# COMPACT_ATOMS: atom_id res chain seq x y z
N MET A 1 11.76 40.72 -24.22
CA MET A 1 12.51 39.75 -23.39
C MET A 1 12.36 40.17 -21.95
N SER A 2 11.57 39.44 -21.17
CA SER A 2 11.55 39.51 -19.71
C SER A 2 11.12 38.15 -19.19
N GLU A 3 11.89 37.66 -18.24
CA GLU A 3 11.98 36.28 -17.76
C GLU A 3 10.69 35.79 -17.08
N LEU A 4 10.18 34.64 -17.53
CA LEU A 4 9.26 33.82 -16.76
C LEU A 4 10.07 33.06 -15.73
N THR A 5 10.31 33.66 -14.56
CA THR A 5 10.75 32.94 -13.38
C THR A 5 9.57 32.09 -12.89
N GLY A 6 9.61 30.81 -13.27
CA GLY A 6 8.62 29.80 -12.90
C GLY A 6 8.60 29.58 -11.39
N ASN A 7 7.81 30.37 -10.68
CA ASN A 7 7.39 30.07 -9.34
C ASN A 7 6.43 28.88 -9.44
N GLU A 8 6.98 27.66 -9.39
CA GLU A 8 6.23 26.42 -9.30
C GLU A 8 5.14 26.59 -8.26
N ARG A 9 3.88 26.37 -8.66
CA ARG A 9 2.72 26.41 -7.77
C ARG A 9 2.84 25.28 -6.75
N LYS A 10 3.66 25.46 -5.72
CA LYS A 10 3.71 24.58 -4.56
C LYS A 10 2.43 24.80 -3.78
N LEU A 11 1.71 23.70 -3.55
CA LEU A 11 0.55 23.69 -2.69
C LEU A 11 0.94 24.25 -1.30
N PRO A 12 0.03 24.91 -0.58
CA PRO A 12 0.30 25.37 0.78
C PRO A 12 0.87 24.22 1.61
N LEU A 13 1.91 24.47 2.42
CA LEU A 13 2.58 23.45 3.25
C LEU A 13 1.60 22.58 4.04
N SER A 14 0.52 23.17 4.58
CA SER A 14 -0.53 22.44 5.30
C SER A 14 -1.29 21.45 4.41
N ILE A 15 -1.55 21.82 3.15
CA ILE A 15 -2.16 20.96 2.14
C ILE A 15 -1.15 19.89 1.70
N ASP A 16 0.11 20.27 1.49
CA ASP A 16 1.18 19.34 1.15
C ASP A 16 1.40 18.29 2.26
N PHE A 17 1.32 18.68 3.54
CA PHE A 17 1.35 17.77 4.69
C PHE A 17 0.12 16.86 4.81
N LEU A 18 -1.06 17.32 4.37
CA LEU A 18 -2.27 16.50 4.29
C LEU A 18 -2.15 15.43 3.19
N TYR A 19 -1.56 15.77 2.04
CA TYR A 19 -1.39 14.86 0.88
C TYR A 19 -0.12 13.97 0.96
N ASN A 20 0.93 14.41 1.67
CA ASN A 20 2.16 13.66 1.95
C ASN A 20 2.21 13.14 3.39
N ASN A 21 1.08 12.60 3.87
CA ASN A 21 0.99 12.09 5.23
C ASN A 21 1.64 10.70 5.34
N ASN A 22 2.98 10.68 5.37
CA ASN A 22 3.79 9.46 5.56
C ASN A 22 3.37 8.64 6.78
N LEU A 23 2.82 9.28 7.82
CA LEU A 23 2.33 8.58 9.01
C LEU A 23 1.05 7.81 8.67
N LEU A 24 0.09 8.45 8.01
CA LEU A 24 -1.12 7.80 7.52
C LEU A 24 -0.79 6.66 6.56
N ASP A 25 0.10 6.88 5.59
CA ASP A 25 0.55 5.85 4.66
C ASP A 25 1.19 4.66 5.38
N MET A 26 2.00 4.93 6.39
CA MET A 26 2.62 3.88 7.20
C MET A 26 1.57 3.10 7.98
N PHE A 27 0.55 3.75 8.56
CA PHE A 27 -0.56 3.05 9.22
C PHE A 27 -1.44 2.28 8.23
N ASN A 28 -1.66 2.79 7.02
CA ASN A 28 -2.34 2.05 5.97
C ASN A 28 -1.56 0.77 5.61
N MET A 29 -0.25 0.90 5.42
CA MET A 29 0.66 -0.23 5.20
C MET A 29 0.62 -1.24 6.35
N LEU A 30 0.60 -0.78 7.60
CA LEU A 30 0.48 -1.65 8.78
C LEU A 30 -0.87 -2.37 8.84
N CYS A 31 -1.98 -1.72 8.46
CA CYS A 31 -3.29 -2.38 8.36
C CYS A 31 -3.27 -3.52 7.33
N VAL A 32 -2.60 -3.31 6.18
CA VAL A 32 -2.41 -4.36 5.17
C VAL A 32 -1.60 -5.52 5.75
N LEU A 33 -0.47 -5.24 6.40
CA LEU A 33 0.36 -6.29 7.02
C LEU A 33 -0.34 -7.01 8.17
N TYR A 34 -1.19 -6.30 8.93
CA TYR A 34 -2.00 -6.87 10.00
C TYR A 34 -2.91 -7.99 9.47
N GLU A 35 -3.49 -7.83 8.28
CA GLU A 35 -4.29 -8.89 7.66
C GLU A 35 -3.46 -10.12 7.22
N PHE A 36 -2.15 -9.99 7.13
CA PHE A 36 -1.22 -11.09 6.90
C PHE A 36 -0.45 -11.52 8.15
N ARG A 37 -0.82 -11.06 9.36
CA ARG A 37 -0.09 -11.33 10.61
C ARG A 37 0.16 -12.81 10.89
N GLN A 38 -0.77 -13.68 10.49
CA GLN A 38 -0.66 -15.14 10.68
C GLN A 38 0.19 -15.84 9.60
N ARG A 39 0.55 -15.14 8.51
CA ARG A 39 1.26 -15.74 7.37
C ARG A 39 2.74 -15.94 7.70
N LYS A 40 3.16 -17.20 7.86
CA LYS A 40 4.55 -17.56 8.17
C LYS A 40 5.57 -17.09 7.13
N SER A 41 5.21 -17.08 5.85
CA SER A 41 6.08 -16.67 4.74
C SER A 41 6.24 -15.15 4.58
N GLY A 42 5.48 -14.35 5.33
CA GLY A 42 5.44 -12.89 5.22
C GLY A 42 4.87 -12.39 3.89
N VAL A 43 5.07 -11.10 3.68
CA VAL A 43 4.60 -10.33 2.52
C VAL A 43 5.81 -9.69 1.86
N SER A 44 5.94 -9.81 0.53
CA SER A 44 7.02 -9.14 -0.21
C SER A 44 6.71 -7.65 -0.41
N VAL A 45 7.71 -6.86 -0.79
CA VAL A 45 7.50 -5.43 -1.08
C VAL A 45 6.43 -5.25 -2.17
N ASP A 46 6.53 -5.99 -3.27
CA ASP A 46 5.57 -5.89 -4.38
C ASP A 46 4.15 -6.31 -3.97
N GLU A 47 4.01 -7.38 -3.18
CA GLU A 47 2.71 -7.85 -2.69
C GLU A 47 2.09 -6.82 -1.74
N LEU A 48 2.90 -6.18 -0.91
CA LEU A 48 2.44 -5.13 -0.01
C LEU A 48 1.96 -3.90 -0.80
N THR A 49 2.75 -3.43 -1.77
CA THR A 49 2.36 -2.31 -2.65
C THR A 49 1.08 -2.62 -3.40
N PHE A 50 0.96 -3.83 -3.94
CA PHE A 50 -0.23 -4.31 -4.65
C PHE A 50 -1.49 -4.18 -3.79
N TYR A 51 -1.49 -4.78 -2.60
CA TYR A 51 -2.69 -4.74 -1.74
C TYR A 51 -2.96 -3.35 -1.18
N LEU A 52 -1.92 -2.59 -0.84
CA LEU A 52 -2.06 -1.22 -0.34
C LEU A 52 -2.74 -0.30 -1.36
N SER A 53 -2.39 -0.45 -2.64
CA SER A 53 -2.94 0.34 -3.75
C SER A 53 -4.43 0.10 -3.93
N ILE A 54 -4.87 -1.15 -3.79
CA ILE A 54 -6.30 -1.53 -3.86
C ILE A 54 -7.05 -1.05 -2.62
N ALA A 55 -6.54 -1.36 -1.43
CA ALA A 55 -7.23 -1.11 -0.16
C ALA A 55 -7.52 0.37 0.08
N THR A 56 -6.61 1.23 -0.36
CA THR A 56 -6.70 2.69 -0.19
C THR A 56 -7.29 3.39 -1.41
N SER A 57 -7.79 2.67 -2.40
CA SER A 57 -8.46 3.27 -3.55
C SER A 57 -9.87 3.75 -3.20
N ASP A 58 -10.23 4.93 -3.68
CA ASP A 58 -11.60 5.43 -3.60
C ASP A 58 -12.57 4.56 -4.42
N ASN A 59 -12.06 3.89 -5.46
CA ASN A 59 -12.84 3.02 -6.35
C ASN A 59 -12.85 1.55 -5.92
N PHE A 60 -12.54 1.27 -4.65
CA PHE A 60 -12.42 -0.08 -4.07
C PHE A 60 -13.46 -1.11 -4.55
N GLU A 61 -14.76 -0.80 -4.47
CA GLU A 61 -15.83 -1.75 -4.83
C GLU A 61 -15.83 -2.09 -6.32
N HIS A 62 -15.49 -1.13 -7.19
CA HIS A 62 -15.33 -1.37 -8.63
C HIS A 62 -14.13 -2.28 -8.90
N ILE A 63 -13.04 -2.10 -8.15
CA ILE A 63 -11.84 -2.93 -8.28
C ILE A 63 -12.15 -4.39 -7.92
N LEU A 64 -12.89 -4.60 -6.83
CA LEU A 64 -13.32 -5.96 -6.45
C LEU A 64 -14.17 -6.59 -7.55
N LYS A 65 -15.18 -5.88 -8.06
CA LYS A 65 -16.02 -6.36 -9.16
C LYS A 65 -15.24 -6.68 -10.42
N PHE A 66 -14.25 -5.87 -10.79
CA PHE A 66 -13.39 -6.15 -11.92
C PHE A 66 -12.65 -7.49 -11.75
N PHE A 67 -12.05 -7.73 -10.59
CA PHE A 67 -11.35 -8.99 -10.34
C PHE A 67 -12.30 -10.20 -10.21
N GLU A 68 -13.58 -9.99 -9.86
CA GLU A 68 -14.59 -11.04 -9.83
C GLU A 68 -15.20 -11.34 -11.20
N GLN A 69 -15.47 -10.32 -12.02
CA GLN A 69 -16.37 -10.40 -13.19
C GLN A 69 -15.71 -10.03 -14.52
N GLY A 70 -14.51 -9.43 -14.50
CA GLY A 70 -13.73 -9.10 -15.69
C GLY A 70 -14.29 -8.00 -16.61
N ASN A 71 -15.27 -7.19 -16.14
CA ASN A 71 -16.12 -6.37 -17.02
C ASN A 71 -16.19 -4.86 -16.71
N GLU A 72 -15.19 -4.24 -16.08
CA GLU A 72 -15.20 -2.78 -15.82
C GLU A 72 -13.85 -2.08 -16.09
N ASP A 73 -13.89 -0.88 -16.67
CA ASP A 73 -12.71 -0.03 -16.86
C ASP A 73 -12.33 0.66 -15.53
N ILE A 74 -11.43 0.02 -14.77
CA ILE A 74 -10.91 0.55 -13.50
C ILE A 74 -9.47 1.07 -13.62
N TYR A 75 -8.86 0.91 -14.80
CA TYR A 75 -7.41 1.03 -15.01
C TYR A 75 -6.83 2.32 -14.42
N SER A 76 -7.41 3.47 -14.78
CA SER A 76 -6.85 4.79 -14.42
C SER A 76 -6.70 5.03 -12.91
N SER A 77 -7.64 4.54 -12.09
CA SER A 77 -7.67 4.86 -10.66
C SER A 77 -6.78 3.94 -9.83
N VAL A 78 -6.71 2.65 -10.16
CA VAL A 78 -5.84 1.72 -9.43
C VAL A 78 -4.39 1.89 -9.83
N GLU A 79 -4.15 2.18 -11.11
CA GLU A 79 -2.84 2.53 -11.64
C GLU A 79 -2.27 3.76 -10.94
N SER A 80 -3.09 4.81 -10.77
CA SER A 80 -2.70 6.03 -10.04
C SER A 80 -2.27 5.73 -8.61
N ASN A 81 -2.99 4.86 -7.89
CA ASN A 81 -2.63 4.48 -6.52
C ASN A 81 -1.38 3.60 -6.46
N TYR A 82 -1.20 2.70 -7.42
CA TYR A 82 0.02 1.91 -7.51
C TYR A 82 1.24 2.80 -7.67
N TYR A 83 1.20 3.75 -8.60
CA TYR A 83 2.27 4.71 -8.82
C TYR A 83 2.42 5.74 -7.68
N TYR A 84 1.41 5.92 -6.84
CA TYR A 84 1.53 6.70 -5.61
C TYR A 84 2.37 5.98 -4.55
N TYR A 85 2.18 4.67 -4.35
CA TYR A 85 2.90 3.92 -3.31
C TYR A 85 4.25 3.37 -3.75
N GLU A 86 4.38 2.91 -5.00
CA GLU A 86 5.60 2.29 -5.53
C GLU A 86 6.88 3.09 -5.20
N PRO A 87 6.96 4.41 -5.44
CA PRO A 87 8.20 5.15 -5.22
C PRO A 87 8.54 5.34 -3.73
N LYS A 88 7.56 5.24 -2.82
CA LYS A 88 7.73 5.57 -1.39
C LYS A 88 7.64 4.37 -0.45
N ILE A 89 7.13 3.22 -0.89
CA ILE A 89 6.86 2.07 -0.01
C ILE A 89 8.10 1.63 0.75
N ARG A 90 9.28 1.65 0.11
CA ARG A 90 10.54 1.26 0.74
C ARG A 90 10.93 2.19 1.89
N LEU A 91 10.65 3.49 1.76
CA LEU A 91 10.89 4.46 2.82
C LEU A 91 9.91 4.24 3.99
N LEU A 92 8.65 3.94 3.69
CA LEU A 92 7.65 3.61 4.72
C LEU A 92 8.04 2.34 5.49
N ILE A 93 8.48 1.30 4.78
CA ILE A 93 9.01 0.06 5.37
C ILE A 93 10.20 0.36 6.29
N LEU A 94 11.16 1.16 5.82
CA LEU A 94 12.34 1.52 6.62
C LEU A 94 11.95 2.25 7.90
N LYS A 95 11.05 3.24 7.81
CA LYS A 95 10.53 3.97 8.97
C LYS A 95 9.81 3.04 9.95
N ALA A 96 8.91 2.18 9.47
CA ALA A 96 8.20 1.22 10.30
C ALA A 96 9.13 0.22 10.97
N SER A 97 10.21 -0.21 10.28
CA SER A 97 11.22 -1.09 10.84
C SER A 97 12.03 -0.41 11.94
N ASN A 98 12.41 0.86 11.77
CA ASN A 98 13.11 1.63 12.80
C ASN A 98 12.27 1.86 14.05
N LEU A 99 10.93 1.84 13.91
CA LEU A 99 9.98 1.92 15.01
C LEU A 99 9.58 0.53 15.55
N GLU A 100 10.24 -0.54 15.09
CA GLU A 100 9.98 -1.94 15.49
C GLU A 100 8.54 -2.42 15.22
N LEU A 101 7.81 -1.73 14.34
CA LEU A 101 6.42 -2.07 13.98
C LEU A 101 6.36 -3.24 12.97
N ILE A 102 7.46 -3.49 12.27
CA ILE A 102 7.62 -4.60 11.33
C ILE A 102 8.97 -5.30 11.56
N SER A 103 9.08 -6.54 11.09
CA SER A 103 10.34 -7.28 11.04
C SER A 103 10.56 -7.90 9.65
N PHE A 104 11.83 -8.00 9.24
CA PHE A 104 12.21 -8.65 8.00
C PHE A 104 12.37 -10.15 8.17
N ILE A 105 11.97 -10.91 7.17
CA ILE A 105 12.23 -12.35 7.13
C ILE A 105 13.65 -12.59 6.60
N PRO A 106 14.50 -13.31 7.35
CA PRO A 106 15.84 -13.61 6.90
C PRO A 106 15.85 -14.34 5.56
N THR A 107 16.71 -13.90 4.64
CA THR A 107 16.97 -14.55 3.36
C THR A 107 18.41 -15.05 3.32
N LYS A 108 18.64 -16.17 2.62
CA LYS A 108 20.00 -16.68 2.35
C LYS A 108 20.72 -15.89 1.25
N LYS A 109 19.99 -15.05 0.49
CA LYS A 109 20.57 -14.21 -0.57
C LYS A 109 21.23 -12.97 0.05
N LYS A 110 22.46 -12.66 -0.38
CA LYS A 110 23.19 -11.46 0.06
C LYS A 110 22.50 -10.15 -0.33
N ILE A 111 21.80 -10.14 -1.48
CA ILE A 111 21.06 -8.98 -1.97
C ILE A 111 19.72 -9.48 -2.49
N ASP A 112 18.63 -9.04 -1.85
CA ASP A 112 17.27 -9.31 -2.28
C ASP A 112 16.48 -7.99 -2.24
N TYR A 113 16.26 -7.41 -3.41
CA TYR A 113 15.51 -6.17 -3.55
C TYR A 113 14.01 -6.35 -3.29
N ASN A 114 13.51 -7.58 -3.27
CA ASN A 114 12.12 -7.90 -2.96
C ASN A 114 12.03 -8.79 -1.70
N PHE A 115 12.69 -8.31 -0.64
CA PHE A 115 12.66 -8.96 0.67
C PHE A 115 11.22 -9.06 1.21
N LYS A 116 11.04 -9.96 2.17
CA LYS A 116 9.76 -10.18 2.83
C LYS A 116 9.75 -9.64 4.24
N MET A 117 8.58 -9.22 4.68
CA MET A 117 8.38 -8.65 6.00
C MET A 117 7.11 -9.18 6.66
N LYS A 118 6.99 -8.93 7.97
CA LYS A 118 5.81 -9.17 8.78
C LYS A 118 5.57 -7.98 9.69
N ILE A 119 4.32 -7.77 10.07
CA ILE A 119 4.01 -6.93 11.22
C ILE A 119 4.58 -7.60 12.49
N SER A 120 5.17 -6.80 13.38
CA SER A 120 5.66 -7.28 14.67
C SER A 120 4.52 -7.37 15.69
N SER A 121 4.79 -7.91 16.87
CA SER A 121 3.82 -7.86 17.99
C SER A 121 3.48 -6.42 18.38
N ILE A 122 4.48 -5.52 18.40
CA ILE A 122 4.29 -4.10 18.68
C ILE A 122 3.40 -3.45 17.60
N GLY A 123 3.65 -3.77 16.34
CA GLY A 123 2.81 -3.30 15.23
C GLY A 123 1.37 -3.78 15.33
N ILE A 124 1.16 -5.06 15.69
CA ILE A 124 -0.17 -5.65 15.91
C ILE A 124 -0.89 -4.88 17.02
N GLU A 125 -0.25 -4.73 18.18
CA GLU A 125 -0.82 -4.01 19.32
C GLU A 125 -1.18 -2.57 18.94
N LYS A 126 -0.33 -1.88 18.16
CA LYS A 126 -0.65 -0.53 17.67
C LYS A 126 -1.90 -0.51 16.82
N ILE A 127 -2.08 -1.46 15.90
CA ILE A 127 -3.28 -1.53 15.06
C ILE A 127 -4.53 -1.88 15.87
N GLU A 128 -4.44 -2.82 16.80
CA GLU A 128 -5.58 -3.22 17.64
C GLU A 128 -6.08 -2.09 18.55
N ASN A 129 -5.18 -1.20 18.97
CA ASN A 129 -5.51 -0.02 19.77
C ASN A 129 -5.92 1.22 18.96
N LEU A 130 -6.03 1.13 17.62
CA LEU A 130 -6.54 2.24 16.82
C LEU A 130 -8.06 2.35 16.96
N GLU A 131 -8.52 3.37 17.69
CA GLU A 131 -9.95 3.64 17.85
C GLU A 131 -10.61 4.22 16.59
N ASN A 132 -9.80 4.68 15.62
CA ASN A 132 -10.28 5.39 14.45
C ASN A 132 -11.05 4.47 13.47
N VAL A 133 -12.28 4.89 13.14
CA VAL A 133 -13.20 4.20 12.22
C VAL A 133 -12.57 3.95 10.85
N PHE A 134 -11.73 4.88 10.37
CA PHE A 134 -11.04 4.74 9.09
C PHE A 134 -10.15 3.49 9.02
N PHE A 135 -9.37 3.20 10.07
CA PHE A 135 -8.48 2.02 10.06
C PHE A 135 -9.26 0.71 10.19
N LYS A 136 -10.35 0.70 10.97
CA LYS A 136 -11.28 -0.45 11.02
C LYS A 136 -11.89 -0.72 9.65
N TYR A 137 -12.27 0.32 8.94
CA TYR A 137 -12.78 0.22 7.57
C TYR A 137 -11.72 -0.33 6.61
N LEU A 138 -10.47 0.14 6.69
CA LEU A 138 -9.37 -0.34 5.86
C LEU A 138 -9.04 -1.81 6.13
N ILE A 139 -9.07 -2.26 7.39
CA ILE A 139 -8.90 -3.67 7.76
C ILE A 139 -10.01 -4.52 7.13
N SER A 140 -11.27 -4.09 7.24
CA SER A 140 -12.40 -4.79 6.62
C SER A 140 -12.30 -4.85 5.08
N ARG A 141 -11.79 -3.79 4.44
CA ARG A 141 -11.47 -3.82 2.99
C ARG A 141 -10.43 -4.90 2.68
N MET A 142 -9.38 -4.98 3.48
CA MET A 142 -8.32 -5.98 3.29
C MET A 142 -8.81 -7.42 3.49
N GLU A 143 -9.73 -7.67 4.42
CA GLU A 143 -10.39 -8.97 4.57
C GLU A 143 -11.08 -9.39 3.26
N LYS A 144 -11.84 -8.48 2.63
CA LYS A 144 -12.48 -8.73 1.32
C LYS A 144 -11.45 -8.98 0.21
N ILE A 145 -10.45 -8.10 0.08
CA ILE A 145 -9.42 -8.20 -0.96
C ILE A 145 -8.71 -9.54 -0.89
N LYS A 146 -8.34 -9.97 0.32
CA LYS A 146 -7.60 -11.22 0.52
C LYS A 146 -8.38 -12.47 0.08
N LEU A 147 -9.71 -12.40 0.09
CA LEU A 147 -10.59 -13.47 -0.36
C LEU A 147 -10.82 -13.45 -1.88
N GLN A 148 -10.93 -12.26 -2.47
CA GLN A 148 -11.37 -12.08 -3.86
C GLN A 148 -10.22 -11.83 -4.85
N VAL A 149 -9.13 -11.21 -4.40
CA VAL A 149 -8.04 -10.74 -5.26
C VAL A 149 -6.73 -11.38 -4.85
N LYS A 150 -6.23 -12.29 -5.69
CA LYS A 150 -4.95 -12.97 -5.45
C LYS A 150 -3.79 -12.14 -6.00
N TYR A 151 -2.77 -11.90 -5.17
CA TYR A 151 -1.49 -11.42 -5.67
C TYR A 151 -0.82 -12.44 -6.60
N ASN A 152 -0.60 -12.04 -7.85
CA ASN A 152 0.15 -12.79 -8.87
C ASN A 152 0.65 -11.82 -9.95
N LYS A 153 1.56 -12.26 -10.83
CA LYS A 153 2.15 -11.40 -11.86
C LYS A 153 1.13 -10.80 -12.84
N SER A 154 0.10 -11.56 -13.20
CA SER A 154 -0.94 -11.07 -14.11
C SER A 154 -1.75 -9.95 -13.44
N ASN A 155 -2.22 -10.16 -12.21
CA ASN A 155 -2.97 -9.12 -11.48
C ASN A 155 -2.10 -7.90 -11.17
N LEU A 156 -0.81 -8.09 -10.85
CA LEU A 156 0.13 -6.99 -10.67
C LEU A 156 0.31 -6.18 -11.95
N SER A 157 0.44 -6.85 -13.10
CA SER A 157 0.56 -6.19 -14.40
C SER A 157 -0.64 -5.30 -14.71
N ILE A 158 -1.86 -5.73 -14.34
CA ILE A 158 -3.07 -4.92 -14.50
C ILE A 158 -2.96 -3.61 -13.71
N LEU A 159 -2.46 -3.66 -12.46
CA LEU A 159 -2.28 -2.46 -11.64
C LEU A 159 -1.15 -1.54 -12.14
N GLN A 160 -0.26 -2.05 -12.98
CA GLN A 160 0.87 -1.34 -13.57
C GLN A 160 0.54 -0.81 -14.99
N GLY A 161 -0.73 -0.79 -15.38
CA GLY A 161 -1.14 -0.34 -16.72
C GLY A 161 -0.86 -1.34 -17.85
N GLY A 162 -0.53 -2.60 -17.52
CA GLY A 162 -0.36 -3.67 -18.51
C GLY A 162 -1.70 -4.10 -19.09
N ILE A 163 -1.77 -4.21 -20.41
CA ILE A 163 -2.94 -4.70 -21.16
C ILE A 163 -3.06 -6.22 -20.96
N LEU A 164 -4.29 -6.70 -20.71
CA LEU A 164 -4.64 -8.13 -20.61
C LEU A 164 -4.46 -8.87 -21.94
#